data_AF-A0A2S8RKY9-F1
#
_entry.id   AF-A0A2S8RKY9-F1
#
_cell.length_a   1.000
_cell.length_b   1.000
_cell.length_c   1.000
_cell.angle_alpha   90.00
_cell.angle_beta   90.00
_cell.angle_gamma   90.00
#
_symmetry.space_group_name_H-M   'P 1'
#
loop_
_entity.id
_entity.type
_entity.pdbx_description
1 polymer ?
#
loop_
_entity_poly.entity_id
_entity_poly.type
_entity_poly.pdbx_seq_one_letter_code
_entity_poly.pdbx_strand_id
1 'polypeptide(L)'
;MEAYQYDCANPEFEALARVISDLFPEQTQFIQRAAEDGTPTLAIHWVAMRFGAAARRIVMTVVITPAALARYLALPARLRGRSFAVLRAYVEASIGSLEEQYANGEAVPRDVTVDLGDEFA
;
A
#
# COMPACT_ATOMS: atom_id res chain seq x y z
N MET A 1 -6.84 -6.87 20.82
CA MET A 1 -6.51 -5.59 20.16
C MET A 1 -6.11 -5.97 18.75
N GLU A 2 -6.74 -5.41 17.71
CA GLU A 2 -6.29 -5.69 16.34
C GLU A 2 -4.89 -5.10 16.15
N ALA A 3 -3.98 -5.88 15.57
CA ALA A 3 -2.59 -5.45 15.33
C ALA A 3 -2.48 -4.34 14.28
N TYR A 4 -3.53 -4.12 13.48
CA TYR A 4 -3.60 -3.15 12.40
C TYR A 4 -4.94 -2.42 12.46
N GLN A 5 -5.00 -1.20 11.93
CA GLN A 5 -6.26 -0.45 11.80
C GLN A 5 -6.64 -0.34 10.33
N TYR A 6 -7.88 -0.70 10.00
CA TYR A 6 -8.42 -0.60 8.65
C TYR A 6 -9.58 0.41 8.64
N ASP A 7 -9.43 1.48 7.87
CA ASP A 7 -10.44 2.53 7.65
C ASP A 7 -10.76 2.58 6.16
N CYS A 8 -11.47 1.56 5.68
CA CYS A 8 -11.84 1.39 4.28
C CYS A 8 -13.36 1.37 4.15
N ALA A 9 -13.93 2.32 3.43
CA ALA A 9 -15.37 2.36 3.17
C ALA A 9 -15.82 1.23 2.22
N ASN A 10 -14.90 0.73 1.37
CA ASN A 10 -15.12 -0.34 0.42
C ASN A 10 -14.44 -1.63 0.93
N PRO A 11 -15.17 -2.76 1.10
CA PRO A 11 -14.60 -4.02 1.55
C PRO A 11 -13.50 -4.57 0.62
N GLU A 12 -13.51 -4.17 -0.65
CA GLU A 12 -12.46 -4.53 -1.60
C GLU A 12 -11.13 -3.87 -1.28
N PHE A 13 -11.14 -2.62 -0.84
CA PHE A 13 -9.94 -1.93 -0.38
C PHE A 13 -9.43 -2.50 0.95
N GLU A 14 -10.34 -2.91 1.83
CA GLU A 14 -9.95 -3.61 3.06
C GLU A 14 -9.27 -4.95 2.74
N ALA A 15 -9.81 -5.72 1.78
CA ALA A 15 -9.21 -6.97 1.34
C ALA A 15 -7.78 -6.75 0.79
N LEU A 16 -7.59 -5.72 -0.04
CA LEU A 16 -6.27 -5.34 -0.56
C LEU A 16 -5.31 -4.93 0.58
N ALA A 17 -5.78 -4.16 1.55
CA ALA A 17 -4.99 -3.77 2.72
C ALA A 17 -4.54 -4.99 3.54
N ARG A 18 -5.44 -5.97 3.74
CA ARG A 18 -5.13 -7.20 4.48
C ARG A 18 -4.09 -8.08 3.79
N VAL A 19 -3.98 -8.03 2.46
CA VAL A 19 -2.98 -8.79 1.68
C VAL A 19 -1.55 -8.33 1.94
N ILE A 20 -1.38 -7.05 2.29
CA ILE A 20 -0.07 -6.41 2.46
C ILE A 20 0.23 -6.02 3.91
N SER A 21 -0.68 -6.27 4.85
CA SER A 21 -0.54 -5.70 6.20
C SER A 21 0.65 -6.25 6.97
N ASP A 22 0.99 -7.52 6.73
CA ASP A 22 2.15 -8.20 7.32
C ASP A 22 3.51 -7.63 6.85
N LEU A 23 3.52 -6.80 5.80
CA LEU A 23 4.73 -6.09 5.35
C LEU A 23 5.07 -4.88 6.23
N PHE A 24 4.15 -4.48 7.10
CA PHE A 24 4.26 -3.30 7.92
C PHE A 24 4.29 -3.67 9.41
N PRO A 25 4.87 -2.82 10.26
CA PRO A 25 4.82 -3.05 11.71
C PRO A 25 3.38 -3.02 12.23
N GLU A 26 3.16 -3.60 13.40
CA GLU A 26 1.91 -3.43 14.14
C GLU A 26 1.60 -1.94 14.36
N GLN A 27 0.32 -1.63 14.52
CA GLN A 27 -0.26 -0.27 14.63
C GLN A 27 -0.25 0.52 13.32
N THR A 28 0.09 -0.11 12.19
CA THR A 28 -0.07 0.50 10.86
C THR A 28 -1.55 0.74 10.55
N GLN A 29 -1.84 1.91 9.99
CA GLN A 29 -3.18 2.30 9.55
C GLN A 29 -3.29 2.20 8.03
N PHE A 30 -4.34 1.52 7.57
CA PHE A 30 -4.70 1.37 6.17
C PHE A 30 -6.00 2.14 5.93
N ILE A 31 -5.93 3.21 5.14
CA ILE A 31 -7.02 4.18 4.98
C ILE A 31 -7.37 4.27 3.50
N GLN A 32 -8.62 3.98 3.16
CA GLN A 32 -9.12 4.30 1.83
C GLN A 32 -9.37 5.80 1.73
N ARG A 33 -8.80 6.45 0.72
CA ARG A 33 -9.01 7.88 0.44
C ARG A 33 -9.44 8.08 -1.01
N ALA A 34 -10.00 9.24 -1.31
CA ALA A 34 -10.14 9.70 -2.69
C ALA A 34 -8.96 10.65 -2.99
N ALA A 35 -8.33 10.48 -4.15
CA ALA A 35 -7.46 11.48 -4.73
C ALA A 35 -8.26 12.71 -5.19
N GLU A 36 -7.57 13.77 -5.62
CA GLU A 36 -8.20 15.03 -6.06
C GLU A 36 -9.19 14.84 -7.22
N ASP A 37 -8.92 13.87 -8.08
CA ASP A 37 -9.76 13.48 -9.22
C ASP A 37 -10.91 12.53 -8.84
N GLY A 38 -11.03 12.17 -7.56
CA GLY A 38 -12.01 11.22 -7.05
C GLY A 38 -11.60 9.75 -7.16
N THR A 39 -10.43 9.43 -7.72
CA THR A 39 -9.93 8.06 -7.82
C THR A 39 -9.68 7.50 -6.41
N PRO A 40 -10.23 6.31 -6.06
CA PRO A 40 -9.99 5.73 -4.75
C PRO A 40 -8.55 5.19 -4.64
N THR A 41 -7.89 5.50 -3.54
CA THR A 41 -6.51 5.12 -3.21
C THR A 41 -6.46 4.42 -1.87
N LEU A 42 -5.38 3.66 -1.63
CA LEU A 42 -5.09 3.06 -0.33
C LEU A 42 -3.87 3.76 0.27
N ALA A 43 -4.09 4.57 1.32
CA ALA A 43 -3.04 5.22 2.08
C ALA A 43 -2.62 4.35 3.27
N ILE A 44 -1.32 4.12 3.40
CA ILE A 44 -0.73 3.28 4.43
C ILE A 44 0.15 4.17 5.30
N HIS A 45 -0.23 4.34 6.56
CA HIS A 45 0.47 5.17 7.52
C HIS A 45 1.18 4.28 8.53
N TRP A 46 2.52 4.32 8.55
CA TRP A 46 3.30 3.58 9.54
C TRP A 46 4.46 4.40 10.11
N VAL A 47 4.98 3.90 11.22
CA VAL A 47 6.21 4.40 11.84
C VAL A 47 7.35 3.47 11.47
N ALA A 48 8.25 3.95 10.61
CA ALA A 48 9.45 3.24 10.22
C ALA A 48 10.55 3.43 11.28
N MET A 49 10.73 2.42 12.13
CA MET A 49 11.85 2.35 13.09
C MET A 49 13.17 1.91 12.44
N ARG A 50 13.10 1.34 11.22
CA ARG A 50 14.24 0.80 10.47
C ARG A 50 15.15 1.86 9.83
N PHE A 51 14.71 3.12 9.76
CA PHE A 51 15.46 4.21 9.12
C PHE A 51 16.22 5.10 10.12
N GLY A 52 16.76 4.50 11.18
CA GLY A 52 17.68 5.14 12.13
C GLY A 52 17.16 5.22 13.57
N ALA A 53 17.84 6.02 14.39
CA ALA A 53 17.60 6.11 15.83
C ALA A 53 16.28 6.82 16.21
N ALA A 54 15.65 7.52 15.26
CA ALA A 54 14.40 8.24 15.47
C ALA A 54 13.28 7.63 14.64
N ALA A 55 12.12 7.44 15.28
CA ALA A 55 10.88 7.04 14.64
C ALA A 55 10.53 8.00 13.49
N ARG A 56 10.35 7.46 12.28
CA ARG A 56 9.94 8.25 11.10
C ARG A 56 8.55 7.83 10.65
N ARG A 57 7.61 8.78 10.61
CA ARG A 57 6.29 8.55 10.00
C ARG A 57 6.41 8.60 8.48
N ILE A 58 5.87 7.59 7.82
CA ILE A 58 5.81 7.51 6.36
C ILE A 58 4.38 7.22 5.93
N VAL A 59 3.99 7.80 4.81
CA VAL A 59 2.75 7.53 4.10
C VAL A 59 3.09 6.92 2.75
N MET A 60 2.56 5.73 2.48
CA MET A 60 2.59 5.11 1.14
C MET A 60 1.18 5.15 0.58
N THR A 61 1.01 5.75 -0.60
CA THR A 61 -0.27 5.80 -1.29
C THR A 61 -0.22 4.84 -2.48
N VAL A 62 -1.00 3.77 -2.41
CA VAL A 62 -1.21 2.88 -3.55
C VAL A 62 -2.33 3.46 -4.41
N VAL A 63 -1.99 3.75 -5.67
CA VAL A 63 -2.90 4.29 -6.68
C VAL A 63 -3.14 3.19 -7.71
N ILE A 64 -4.38 2.73 -7.83
CA ILE A 64 -4.77 1.77 -8.85
C ILE A 64 -5.44 2.56 -9.97
N THR A 65 -4.96 2.41 -11.21
CA THR A 65 -5.59 3.09 -12.34
C THR A 65 -7.08 2.72 -12.42
N PRO A 66 -7.99 3.64 -12.79
CA PRO A 66 -9.42 3.34 -12.82
C PRO A 66 -9.78 2.13 -13.68
N ALA A 67 -9.07 1.94 -14.80
CA ALA A 67 -9.25 0.78 -15.68
C ALA A 67 -8.85 -0.54 -15.00
N ALA A 68 -7.69 -0.59 -14.34
CA ALA A 68 -7.25 -1.77 -13.61
C ALA A 68 -8.15 -2.09 -12.43
N LEU A 69 -8.60 -1.06 -11.68
CA LEU A 69 -9.55 -1.24 -10.59
C LEU A 69 -10.87 -1.82 -11.08
N ALA A 70 -11.42 -1.30 -12.19
CA ALA A 70 -12.66 -1.82 -12.77
C ALA A 70 -12.53 -3.31 -13.16
N ARG A 71 -11.39 -3.70 -13.76
CA ARG A 71 -11.11 -5.11 -14.11
C ARG A 71 -11.00 -5.98 -12.87
N TYR A 72 -10.28 -5.54 -11.84
CA TYR A 72 -10.18 -6.23 -10.56
C TYR A 72 -11.56 -6.46 -9.91
N LEU A 73 -12.42 -5.43 -9.91
CA LEU A 73 -13.77 -5.52 -9.33
C LEU A 73 -14.67 -6.49 -10.12
N ALA A 74 -14.48 -6.60 -11.44
CA ALA A 74 -15.19 -7.54 -12.29
C ALA A 74 -14.72 -9.00 -12.12
N LEU A 75 -13.54 -9.25 -11.54
CA LEU A 75 -13.04 -10.61 -11.31
C LEU A 75 -13.83 -11.30 -10.19
N PRO A 76 -14.24 -12.58 -10.39
CA PRO A 76 -14.68 -13.43 -9.30
C PRO A 76 -13.60 -13.52 -8.20
N ALA A 77 -14.01 -13.50 -6.93
CA ALA A 77 -13.07 -13.47 -5.79
C ALA A 77 -11.96 -14.53 -5.87
N ARG A 78 -12.29 -15.76 -6.31
CA ARG A 78 -11.33 -16.88 -6.49
C ARG A 78 -10.24 -16.63 -7.53
N LEU A 79 -10.39 -15.63 -8.41
CA LEU A 79 -9.43 -15.29 -9.47
C LEU A 79 -8.58 -14.05 -9.15
N ARG A 80 -8.81 -13.40 -8.00
CA ARG A 80 -8.09 -12.17 -7.60
C ARG A 80 -6.68 -12.40 -7.08
N GLY A 81 -6.26 -13.66 -6.93
CA GLY A 81 -4.93 -14.01 -6.41
C GLY A 81 -3.76 -13.37 -7.18
N ARG A 82 -3.90 -13.19 -8.50
CA ARG A 82 -2.87 -12.49 -9.29
C ARG A 82 -2.75 -11.02 -8.90
N SER A 83 -3.86 -10.31 -8.76
CA SER A 83 -3.89 -8.90 -8.32
C SER A 83 -3.27 -8.74 -6.92
N PHE A 84 -3.53 -9.68 -6.02
CA PHE A 84 -2.92 -9.71 -4.69
C PHE A 84 -1.40 -9.88 -4.75
N ALA A 85 -0.91 -10.79 -5.59
CA ALA A 85 0.52 -11.00 -5.77
C ALA A 85 1.22 -9.76 -6.37
N VAL A 86 0.58 -9.09 -7.33
CA VAL A 86 1.10 -7.87 -7.96
C VAL A 86 1.15 -6.71 -6.95
N LEU A 87 0.06 -6.47 -6.23
CA LEU A 87 0.02 -5.47 -5.16
C LEU A 87 1.14 -5.71 -4.15
N ARG A 88 1.29 -6.95 -3.67
CA ARG A 88 2.32 -7.31 -2.70
C ARG A 88 3.71 -7.04 -3.24
N ALA A 89 4.02 -7.49 -4.46
CA ALA A 89 5.33 -7.32 -5.07
C ALA A 89 5.73 -5.84 -5.22
N TYR A 90 4.79 -4.98 -5.63
CA TYR A 90 5.05 -3.54 -5.78
C TYR A 90 5.27 -2.85 -4.43
N VAL A 91 4.50 -3.22 -3.40
CA VAL A 91 4.66 -2.69 -2.05
C VAL A 91 5.99 -3.16 -1.43
N GLU A 92 6.32 -4.45 -1.55
CA GLU A 92 7.61 -5.01 -1.09
C GLU A 92 8.80 -4.32 -1.78
N ALA A 93 8.74 -4.16 -3.11
CA ALA A 93 9.79 -3.46 -3.86
C ALA A 93 9.95 -2.01 -3.42
N SER A 94 8.84 -1.32 -3.15
CA SER A 94 8.86 0.07 -2.67
C SER A 94 9.46 0.18 -1.27
N ILE A 95 9.11 -0.74 -0.37
CA ILE A 95 9.72 -0.84 0.97
C ILE A 95 11.23 -1.09 0.87
N GLY A 96 11.65 -2.02 0.02
CA GLY A 96 13.06 -2.34 -0.21
C GLY A 96 13.84 -1.16 -0.78
N SER A 97 13.26 -0.39 -1.71
CA SER A 97 13.89 0.82 -2.24
C SER A 97 14.11 1.88 -1.16
N LEU A 98 13.17 2.07 -0.24
CA LEU A 98 13.35 2.99 0.90
C LEU A 98 14.48 2.54 1.84
N GLU A 99 14.63 1.23 2.02
CA GLU A 99 15.72 0.62 2.80
C GLU A 99 17.07 0.81 2.13
N GLU A 100 17.14 0.62 0.81
CA GLU A 100 18.35 0.86 0.04
C GLU A 100 18.77 2.34 0.07
N GLN A 101 17.83 3.27 -0.14
CA GLN A 101 18.10 4.72 -0.01
C GLN A 101 18.67 5.05 1.37
N TYR A 102 18.06 4.52 2.43
CA TYR A 102 18.57 4.71 3.79
C TYR A 102 19.99 4.13 3.97
N ALA A 103 20.24 2.92 3.48
CA ALA A 103 21.54 2.26 3.55
C ALA A 103 22.64 3.04 2.80
N ASN A 104 22.26 3.71 1.70
CA ASN A 104 23.15 4.59 0.92
C ASN A 104 23.36 5.97 1.57
N GLY A 105 22.71 6.26 2.71
CA GLY A 105 22.78 7.56 3.38
C GLY A 105 21.95 8.65 2.69
N GLU A 106 21.03 8.26 1.80
CA GLU A 106 20.14 9.17 1.10
C GLU A 106 18.98 9.62 1.98
N ALA A 107 18.36 10.74 1.60
CA ALA A 107 17.17 11.23 2.27
C ALA A 107 15.95 10.37 1.91
N VAL A 108 15.51 9.52 2.83
CA VAL A 108 14.28 8.74 2.67
C VAL A 108 13.06 9.69 2.59
N PRO A 109 12.17 9.56 1.59
CA PRO A 109 10.96 10.36 1.51
C PRO A 109 9.98 10.05 2.66
N ARG A 110 9.11 11.00 2.99
CA ARG A 110 8.00 10.79 3.94
C ARG A 110 6.71 10.35 3.27
N ASP A 111 6.57 10.67 1.99
CA ASP A 111 5.40 10.38 1.18
C ASP A 111 5.89 9.63 -0.07
N VAL A 112 5.28 8.48 -0.33
CA VAL A 112 5.65 7.57 -1.42
C VAL A 112 4.39 7.18 -2.16
N THR A 113 4.45 7.17 -3.49
CA THR A 113 3.36 6.70 -4.34
C THR A 113 3.75 5.39 -5.00
N VAL A 114 2.82 4.44 -5.01
CA VAL A 114 2.93 3.17 -5.73
C VAL A 114 1.81 3.13 -6.75
N ASP A 115 2.16 3.27 -8.02
CA ASP A 115 1.21 3.23 -9.13
C ASP A 115 1.04 1.80 -9.64
N LEU A 116 -0.21 1.34 -9.70
CA LEU A 116 -0.61 0.03 -10.21
C LEU A 116 -1.43 0.20 -11.50
N GLY A 117 -0.83 -0.23 -12.60
CA GLY A 117 -1.36 -0.13 -13.95
C GLY A 117 -2.00 -1.44 -14.43
N ASP A 118 -1.77 -1.77 -15.69
CA ASP A 118 -2.43 -2.91 -16.34
C ASP A 118 -1.99 -4.27 -15.79
N GLU A 119 -0.81 -4.35 -15.20
CA GLU A 119 -0.30 -5.56 -14.56
C GLU A 119 -1.14 -6.02 -13.36
N PHE A 120 -1.91 -5.13 -12.73
CA PHE A 120 -2.71 -5.44 -11.54
C PHE A 120 -3.92 -6.34 -11.83
N ALA A 121 -4.59 -6.19 -12.98
CA ALA A 121 -5.79 -6.97 -13.32
C ALA A 121 -6.04 -7.04 -14.82
#